data_AF-A0A955MPF2-F1
#
_entry.id   AF-A0A955MPF2-F1
#
_cell.length_a   1.000
_cell.length_b   1.000
_cell.length_c   1.000
_cell.angle_alpha   90.00
_cell.angle_beta   90.00
_cell.angle_gamma   90.00
#
_symmetry.space_group_name_H-M   'P 1'
#
loop_
_entity.id
_entity.type
_entity.pdbx_description
1 polymer ?
#
loop_
_entity_poly.entity_id
_entity_poly.type
_entity_poly.pdbx_seq_one_letter_code
_entity_poly.pdbx_strand_id
1 'polypeptide(L)'
;AQASLLRGADALFIEGNTLTPQPQSGHTSIETLLRFHIPQIRAKENFIVHYSGHEDSEGPMSDADLQGWLDSHKREFGLVDWRIELARHGTLLNF
;
A
#
# COMPACT_ATOMS: atom_id res chain seq x y z
N ALA A 1 3.80 -20.71 5.71
CA ALA A 1 3.74 -20.50 7.17
C ALA A 1 4.14 -19.09 7.63
N GLN A 2 4.43 -18.12 6.73
CA GLN A 2 4.86 -16.77 7.11
C GLN A 2 3.71 -15.82 7.53
N ALA A 3 2.49 -16.05 7.03
CA ALA A 3 1.33 -15.20 7.31
C ALA A 3 0.86 -15.21 8.78
N SER A 4 1.27 -16.19 9.60
CA SER A 4 0.82 -16.25 11.00
C SER A 4 1.58 -15.29 11.93
N LEU A 5 2.77 -14.80 11.54
CA LEU A 5 3.56 -13.86 12.34
C LEU A 5 3.07 -12.41 12.25
N LEU A 6 2.35 -12.07 11.18
CA LEU A 6 1.93 -10.68 10.91
C LEU A 6 0.46 -10.43 11.26
N ARG A 7 -0.33 -11.49 11.48
CA ARG A 7 -1.77 -11.36 11.65
C ARG A 7 -2.10 -10.56 12.91
N GLY A 8 -2.78 -9.43 12.74
CA GLY A 8 -3.19 -8.57 13.84
C GLY A 8 -2.08 -7.67 14.40
N ALA A 9 -1.03 -7.39 13.62
CA ALA A 9 -0.05 -6.36 13.98
C ALA A 9 -0.73 -5.00 14.23
N ASP A 10 -0.18 -4.18 15.11
CA ASP A 10 -0.70 -2.82 15.33
C ASP A 10 -0.45 -1.94 14.09
N ALA A 11 0.76 -1.99 13.55
CA ALA A 11 1.14 -1.28 12.34
C ALA A 11 1.85 -2.20 11.34
N LEU A 12 1.48 -2.09 10.06
CA LEU A 12 2.12 -2.76 8.93
C LEU A 12 2.79 -1.72 8.05
N PHE A 13 4.09 -1.87 7.81
CA PHE A 13 4.83 -1.14 6.77
C PHE A 13 5.13 -2.11 5.65
N ILE A 14 4.67 -1.80 4.44
CA ILE A 14 4.77 -2.74 3.31
C ILE A 14 5.06 -2.01 2.00
N GLU A 15 5.95 -2.57 1.20
CA GLU A 15 6.33 -2.04 -0.10
C GLU A 15 5.16 -2.10 -1.09
N GLY A 16 4.89 -0.97 -1.75
CA GLY A 16 4.06 -0.89 -2.95
C GLY A 16 4.70 0.05 -3.96
N ASN A 17 5.55 -0.46 -4.84
CA ASN A 17 6.39 0.35 -5.74
C ASN A 17 5.70 0.71 -7.06
N THR A 18 4.71 -0.08 -7.48
CA THR A 18 3.89 0.19 -8.66
C THR A 18 2.41 0.26 -8.30
N LEU A 19 1.59 0.96 -9.07
CA LEU A 19 0.15 0.98 -8.86
C LEU A 19 -0.47 -0.40 -9.09
N THR A 20 -0.20 -0.95 -10.28
CA THR A 20 -0.75 -2.21 -10.78
C THR A 20 0.36 -3.27 -10.91
N PRO A 21 0.02 -4.57 -11.00
CA PRO A 21 1.02 -5.63 -11.08
C PRO A 21 1.96 -5.49 -12.29
N GLN A 22 3.26 -5.38 -12.03
CA GLN A 22 4.31 -5.34 -13.05
C GLN A 22 5.35 -6.45 -12.76
N PRO A 23 5.11 -7.71 -13.18
CA PRO A 23 5.94 -8.86 -12.79
C PRO A 23 7.44 -8.71 -13.09
N GLN A 24 7.78 -7.96 -14.14
CA GLN A 24 9.13 -7.67 -14.58
C GLN A 24 9.90 -6.70 -13.67
N SER A 25 9.21 -5.97 -12.79
CA SER A 25 9.84 -5.03 -11.86
C SER A 25 10.51 -5.74 -10.67
N GLY A 26 10.08 -6.96 -10.34
CA GLY A 26 10.49 -7.64 -9.11
C GLY A 26 9.89 -7.03 -7.83
N HIS A 27 8.98 -6.06 -7.96
CA HIS A 27 8.36 -5.33 -6.87
C HIS A 27 6.89 -5.68 -6.66
N THR A 28 6.37 -5.38 -5.47
CA THR A 28 4.94 -5.53 -5.18
C THR A 28 4.17 -4.29 -5.60
N SER A 29 2.97 -4.50 -6.18
CA SER A 29 2.07 -3.40 -6.53
C SER A 29 1.07 -3.07 -5.42
N ILE A 30 0.66 -1.82 -5.34
CA ILE A 30 -0.36 -1.35 -4.39
C ILE A 30 -1.67 -2.11 -4.58
N GLU A 31 -2.10 -2.35 -5.82
CA GLU A 31 -3.29 -3.17 -6.09
C GLU A 31 -3.19 -4.57 -5.46
N THR A 32 -2.02 -5.22 -5.59
CA THR A 32 -1.78 -6.54 -4.97
C THR A 32 -1.85 -6.47 -3.45
N LEU A 33 -1.33 -5.38 -2.84
CA LEU A 33 -1.43 -5.16 -1.40
C LEU A 33 -2.88 -5.04 -0.94
N LEU A 34 -3.66 -4.18 -1.59
CA LEU A 34 -5.06 -3.92 -1.25
C LEU A 34 -5.90 -5.19 -1.44
N ARG A 35 -5.70 -5.91 -2.54
CA ARG A 35 -6.49 -7.09 -2.89
C ARG A 35 -6.21 -8.29 -2.00
N PHE A 36 -4.95 -8.51 -1.63
CA PHE A 36 -4.53 -9.77 -1.00
C PHE A 36 -3.84 -9.62 0.35
N HIS A 37 -2.84 -8.76 0.47
CA HIS A 37 -1.98 -8.75 1.67
C HIS A 37 -2.64 -8.06 2.87
N ILE A 38 -3.12 -6.84 2.68
CA ILE A 38 -3.74 -6.05 3.76
C ILE A 38 -4.97 -6.78 4.36
N PRO A 39 -5.91 -7.34 3.56
CA PRO A 39 -7.06 -8.07 4.10
C PRO A 39 -6.71 -9.35 4.88
N GLN A 40 -5.58 -9.98 4.55
CA GLN A 40 -5.11 -11.21 5.23
C GLN A 40 -4.38 -10.89 6.53
N ILE A 41 -3.53 -9.85 6.52
CA ILE A 41 -2.73 -9.44 7.68
C ILE A 41 -3.61 -8.76 8.73
N ARG A 42 -4.57 -7.91 8.31
CA ARG A 42 -5.50 -7.18 9.19
C ARG A 42 -4.79 -6.36 10.26
N ALA A 43 -3.75 -5.63 9.88
CA ALA A 43 -3.13 -4.68 10.78
C ALA A 43 -4.08 -3.49 11.05
N LYS A 44 -4.00 -2.90 12.25
CA LYS A 44 -4.84 -1.73 12.60
C LYS A 44 -4.49 -0.54 11.72
N GLU A 45 -3.21 -0.36 11.45
CA GLU A 45 -2.66 0.70 10.62
C GLU A 45 -1.78 0.11 9.51
N ASN A 46 -1.90 0.62 8.29
CA ASN A 46 -1.19 0.11 7.13
C ASN A 46 -0.54 1.28 6.39
N PHE A 47 0.78 1.23 6.26
CA PHE A 47 1.59 2.24 5.59
C PHE A 47 2.24 1.61 4.36
N ILE A 48 1.85 2.11 3.19
CA ILE A 48 2.47 1.76 1.93
C ILE A 48 3.75 2.60 1.81
N VAL A 49 4.89 1.93 1.68
CA VAL A 49 6.21 2.56 1.56
C VAL A 49 6.80 2.29 0.18
N HIS A 50 7.85 3.04 -0.16
CA HIS A 50 8.71 2.76 -1.31
C HIS A 50 7.99 2.84 -2.67
N TYR A 51 7.04 3.76 -2.82
CA TYR A 51 6.57 4.17 -4.15
C TYR A 51 7.56 5.16 -4.75
N SER A 52 8.24 4.78 -5.83
CA SER A 52 9.24 5.64 -6.50
C SER A 52 8.76 6.20 -7.84
N GLY A 53 7.76 5.58 -8.46
CA GLY A 53 7.31 5.88 -9.82
C GLY A 53 8.31 5.48 -10.92
N HIS A 54 9.50 4.97 -10.58
CA HIS A 54 10.53 4.61 -11.56
C HIS A 54 10.12 3.38 -12.38
N GLU A 55 9.58 2.36 -11.71
CA GLU A 55 9.10 1.12 -12.32
C GLU A 55 7.64 1.20 -12.79
N ASP A 56 7.02 2.38 -12.73
CA ASP A 56 5.60 2.61 -13.00
C ASP A 56 5.42 3.78 -13.97
N SER A 57 5.69 3.54 -15.26
CA SER A 57 5.72 4.58 -16.30
C SER A 57 4.38 5.31 -16.51
N GLU A 58 3.28 4.69 -16.12
CA GLU A 58 1.91 5.24 -16.18
C GLU A 58 1.42 5.67 -14.78
N GLY A 59 2.32 5.70 -13.80
CA GLY A 59 2.03 6.06 -12.43
C GLY A 59 1.69 7.54 -12.24
N PRO A 60 1.00 7.90 -11.15
CA PRO A 60 0.66 9.27 -10.80
C PRO A 60 1.88 10.18 -10.73
N MET A 61 1.75 11.39 -11.28
CA MET A 61 2.83 12.38 -11.35
C MET A 61 3.03 13.16 -10.04
N SER A 62 2.21 12.93 -9.02
CA SER A 62 2.31 13.61 -7.72
C SER A 62 1.80 12.75 -6.56
N ASP A 63 2.28 13.04 -5.35
CA ASP A 63 1.80 12.43 -4.10
C ASP A 63 0.29 12.61 -3.91
N ALA A 64 -0.28 13.71 -4.40
CA ALA A 64 -1.71 13.99 -4.30
C ALA A 64 -2.53 13.08 -5.23
N ASP A 65 -2.06 12.90 -6.47
CA ASP A 65 -2.69 11.98 -7.43
C ASP A 65 -2.59 10.53 -6.96
N LEU A 66 -1.43 10.15 -6.40
CA LEU A 66 -1.21 8.83 -5.82
C LEU A 66 -2.15 8.55 -4.63
N GLN A 67 -2.34 9.55 -3.76
CA GLN A 67 -3.31 9.43 -2.66
C GLN A 67 -4.76 9.32 -3.19
N GLY A 68 -5.14 10.14 -4.18
CA GLY A 68 -6.47 10.08 -4.79
C GLY A 68 -6.75 8.74 -5.49
N TRP A 69 -5.74 8.19 -6.15
CA TRP A 69 -5.79 6.84 -6.73
C TRP A 69 -6.01 5.78 -5.65
N LEU A 70 -5.24 5.84 -4.56
CA LEU A 70 -5.33 4.91 -3.43
C LEU A 70 -6.73 4.94 -2.80
N ASP A 71 -7.25 6.13 -2.49
CA ASP A 71 -8.57 6.28 -1.88
C ASP A 71 -9.69 5.72 -2.75
N SER A 72 -9.56 5.88 -4.07
CA SER A 72 -10.51 5.32 -5.05
C SER A 72 -10.44 3.78 -5.07
N HIS A 73 -9.23 3.20 -5.11
CA HIS A 73 -9.04 1.75 -5.17
C HIS A 73 -9.35 1.05 -3.85
N LYS A 74 -9.14 1.71 -2.69
CA LYS A 74 -9.61 1.20 -1.40
C LYS A 74 -11.11 0.89 -1.43
N ARG A 75 -11.91 1.73 -2.11
CA ARG A 75 -13.35 1.52 -2.25
C ARG A 75 -13.67 0.26 -3.02
N GLU A 76 -12.97 -0.01 -4.11
CA GLU A 76 -13.17 -1.19 -4.95
C GLU A 76 -12.96 -2.50 -4.19
N PHE A 77 -12.04 -2.50 -3.22
CA PHE A 77 -11.73 -3.67 -2.39
C PHE A 77 -12.45 -3.71 -1.04
N GLY A 78 -13.38 -2.77 -0.77
CA GLY A 78 -14.12 -2.72 0.49
C GLY A 78 -13.26 -2.32 1.71
N LEU A 79 -12.20 -1.54 1.49
CA LEU A 79 -11.22 -1.09 2.49
C LEU A 79 -11.37 0.39 2.86
N VAL A 80 -12.53 1.00 2.60
CA VAL A 80 -12.77 2.44 2.85
C VAL A 80 -12.55 2.84 4.31
N ASP A 81 -12.95 1.98 5.24
CA ASP A 81 -12.84 2.23 6.68
C ASP A 81 -11.46 1.86 7.26
N TRP A 82 -10.57 1.31 6.43
CA TRP A 82 -9.25 0.87 6.89
C TRP A 82 -8.27 2.05 6.86
N ARG A 83 -7.45 2.14 7.91
CA ARG A 83 -6.34 3.09 7.96
C ARG A 83 -5.20 2.59 7.08
N ILE A 84 -5.21 3.04 5.83
CA ILE A 84 -4.22 2.74 4.79
C ILE A 84 -3.75 4.08 4.24
N GLU A 85 -2.45 4.35 4.40
CA GLU A 85 -1.82 5.62 4.06
C GLU A 85 -0.53 5.38 3.26
N LEU A 86 -0.14 6.34 2.42
CA LEU A 86 1.18 6.36 1.80
C LEU A 86 2.17 7.05 2.72
N ALA A 87 3.26 6.37 3.05
CA ALA A 87 4.36 6.98 3.78
C ALA A 87 5.11 7.96 2.88
N ARG A 88 5.27 9.20 3.33
CA ARG A 88 5.97 10.25 2.60
C ARG A 88 7.27 10.60 3.31
N HIS A 89 8.17 11.27 2.59
CA HIS A 89 9.38 11.78 3.21
C HIS A 89 9.03 12.74 4.35
N GLY A 90 9.59 12.50 5.54
CA GLY A 90 9.32 13.30 6.74
C GLY A 90 8.00 13.00 7.44
N THR A 91 7.25 11.95 7.05
CA THR A 91 6.09 11.48 7.82
C THR A 91 6.53 11.10 9.23
N LEU A 92 5.93 11.75 10.23
CA LEU A 92 6.08 11.41 11.64
C LEU A 92 4.90 10.54 12.09
N LEU A 93 5.20 9.39 12.67
CA LEU A 93 4.19 8.48 13.20
C LEU A 93 4.22 8.56 14.72
N ASN A 94 3.06 8.76 15.32
CA ASN A 94 2.90 8.81 16.76
C ASN A 94 2.15 7.54 17.16
N PHE A 95 2.85 6.64 17.86
CA PHE A 95 2.34 5.36 18.33
C PHE A 95 2.14 5.39 19.84
#